data_AF-A0A061D2N2-F1
#
_entry.id   AF-A0A061D2N2-F1
#
_cell.length_a   1.000
_cell.length_b   1.000
_cell.length_c   1.000
_cell.angle_alpha   90.00
_cell.angle_beta   90.00
_cell.angle_gamma   90.00
#
_symmetry.space_group_name_H-M   'P 1'
#
loop_
_entity.id
_entity.type
_entity.pdbx_description
1 polymer ?
#
loop_
_entity_poly.entity_id
_entity_poly.type
_entity_poly.pdbx_seq_one_letter_code
_entity_poly.pdbx_strand_id
1 'polypeptide(L)'
;MATGCILQVRHCAKTSTLSDDLCKPFYNVVHNTEGCLSSRTASEEPYLCDVISRLSTLQGSAPKDSENPHKNIIHNLCASAGSLLGDQFPGTYDGSGIVYGNASRLCDAILAFLYAVFSDVHGNQPYVAGRDVLHDVIVELKSQLWRGHKGFRQAIPKVVTGLQRYNAAVEASNEKVKEPIETVLDYVAPDGQLRKGIQALQITETSTSTQDERTVESAASLVEDCKEVARVFSKSLTAATNAINDLNPKLKRKLEDARRSFFNHVDWLSRWSKKGQKKRLDKMVQKIKTRLKKLAKAVRYRIRQEVHAVVVLSKDRASEIKMKLEGVTASLEEYVKELGQWMGKAKKYIQDVKKYVGNIMEQLDGEHRKAIDQAAADIDSELGKKVEELNKWITEAETAVSVVKEKAENVYGRLDRDNSTTIGGGLKKIEAARSKVESVMIWKIGKMPRTVCSPALLGRLER
;
A
#
# COMPACT_ATOMS: atom_id res chain seq x y z
N MET A 1 2.16 11.74 -34.17
CA MET A 1 2.97 12.07 -35.36
C MET A 1 2.32 13.26 -36.04
N ALA A 2 2.96 14.43 -35.98
CA ALA A 2 2.51 15.62 -36.69
C ALA A 2 3.44 15.78 -37.89
N THR A 3 2.98 15.35 -39.06
CA THR A 3 3.65 15.59 -40.34
C THR A 3 3.48 17.06 -40.67
N GLY A 4 4.42 17.89 -40.19
CA GLY A 4 4.60 19.23 -40.74
C GLY A 4 5.02 19.09 -42.20
N CYS A 5 4.35 19.80 -43.12
CA CYS A 5 4.76 19.91 -44.50
C CYS A 5 6.17 20.51 -44.57
N ILE A 6 7.18 19.64 -44.60
CA ILE A 6 8.54 20.04 -44.95
C ILE A 6 8.55 20.17 -46.47
N LEU A 7 8.50 21.41 -46.96
CA LEU A 7 8.68 21.72 -48.37
C LEU A 7 10.11 21.34 -48.79
N GLN A 8 10.29 20.11 -49.28
CA GLN A 8 11.55 19.68 -49.89
C GLN A 8 11.61 20.15 -51.34
N VAL A 9 12.43 21.16 -51.62
CA VAL A 9 12.80 21.53 -52.99
C VAL A 9 13.94 20.62 -53.44
N ARG A 10 13.65 19.66 -54.33
CA ARG A 10 14.67 18.78 -54.93
C ARG A 10 15.54 19.55 -55.93
N HIS A 11 16.84 19.26 -55.92
CA HIS A 11 17.84 19.88 -56.79
C HIS A 11 17.55 19.55 -58.27
N CYS A 12 17.54 20.56 -59.15
CA CYS A 12 17.33 20.37 -60.58
C CYS A 12 18.60 19.84 -61.26
N ALA A 13 18.47 18.73 -61.99
CA ALA A 13 19.47 18.21 -62.92
C ALA A 13 18.96 18.36 -64.36
N LYS A 14 19.86 18.84 -65.22
CA LYS A 14 19.89 19.00 -66.69
C LYS A 14 18.59 18.82 -67.52
N THR A 15 18.34 19.89 -68.28
CA THR A 15 17.64 20.05 -69.58
C THR A 15 16.13 19.86 -69.65
N SER A 16 15.42 20.99 -69.59
CA SER A 16 14.22 21.35 -70.36
C SER A 16 14.15 22.89 -70.42
N THR A 17 13.30 23.48 -71.26
CA THR A 17 13.23 24.95 -71.43
C THR A 17 13.09 25.70 -70.09
N LEU A 18 13.62 26.93 -69.97
CA LEU A 18 13.59 27.75 -68.73
C LEU A 18 12.20 27.80 -68.07
N SER A 19 11.14 27.78 -68.89
CA SER A 19 9.75 27.70 -68.44
C SER A 19 9.44 26.42 -67.68
N ASP A 20 9.89 25.26 -68.16
CA ASP A 20 9.63 23.96 -67.53
C ASP A 20 10.37 23.83 -66.19
N ASP A 21 11.60 24.33 -66.12
CA ASP A 21 12.39 24.32 -64.89
C ASP A 21 11.88 25.31 -63.85
N LEU A 22 11.24 26.42 -64.26
CA LEU A 22 10.54 27.34 -63.37
C LEU A 22 9.18 26.81 -62.91
N CYS A 23 8.47 26.04 -63.75
CA CYS A 23 7.16 25.48 -63.41
C CYS A 23 7.25 24.19 -62.57
N LYS A 24 8.31 23.37 -62.71
CA LYS A 24 8.51 22.12 -61.95
C LYS A 24 8.47 22.30 -60.41
N PRO A 25 9.11 23.32 -59.81
CA PRO A 25 9.00 23.57 -58.38
C PRO A 25 7.54 23.80 -57.95
N PHE A 26 6.78 24.60 -58.69
CA PHE A 26 5.37 24.85 -58.39
C PHE A 26 4.53 23.59 -58.56
N TYR A 27 4.78 22.79 -59.60
CA TYR A 27 4.13 21.49 -59.78
C TYR A 27 4.40 20.54 -58.61
N ASN A 28 5.65 20.45 -58.15
CA ASN A 28 6.02 19.64 -56.99
C ASN A 28 5.38 20.15 -55.70
N VAL A 29 5.27 21.49 -55.54
CA VAL A 29 4.60 22.08 -54.38
C VAL A 29 3.10 21.76 -54.41
N VAL A 30 2.42 21.99 -55.54
CA VAL A 30 0.99 21.69 -55.72
C VAL A 30 0.71 20.21 -55.49
N HIS A 31 1.48 19.31 -56.11
CA HIS A 31 1.30 17.87 -55.97
C HIS A 31 1.58 17.38 -54.53
N ASN A 32 2.58 17.94 -53.84
CA ASN A 32 2.81 17.61 -52.43
C ASN A 32 1.68 18.14 -51.53
N THR A 33 1.15 19.34 -51.79
CA THR A 33 0.03 19.89 -51.02
C THR A 33 -1.28 19.16 -51.30
N GLU A 34 -1.54 18.72 -52.54
CA GLU A 34 -2.67 17.86 -52.91
C GLU A 34 -2.57 16.45 -52.27
N GLY A 35 -1.35 15.90 -52.19
CA GLY A 35 -1.09 14.67 -51.45
C GLY A 35 -1.40 14.80 -49.95
N CYS A 36 -1.09 15.95 -49.34
CA CYS A 36 -1.47 16.24 -47.96
C CYS A 36 -2.99 16.39 -47.78
N LEU A 37 -3.69 17.02 -48.74
CA LEU A 37 -5.16 17.11 -48.74
C LEU A 37 -5.84 15.77 -48.96
N SER A 38 -5.23 14.81 -49.64
CA SER A 38 -5.83 13.47 -49.80
C SER A 38 -6.05 12.74 -48.46
N SER A 39 -5.45 13.23 -47.37
CA SER A 39 -5.64 12.73 -46.00
C SER A 39 -6.61 13.56 -45.13
N ARG A 40 -7.15 14.68 -45.62
CA ARG A 40 -7.99 15.65 -44.88
C ARG A 40 -9.07 16.29 -45.77
N THR A 41 -10.23 16.66 -45.21
CA THR A 41 -11.31 17.18 -46.07
C THR A 41 -11.12 18.68 -46.37
N ALA A 42 -11.57 19.15 -47.56
CA ALA A 42 -11.46 20.55 -47.98
C ALA A 42 -12.12 21.56 -47.00
N SER A 43 -13.01 21.09 -46.12
CA SER A 43 -13.63 21.89 -45.04
C SER A 43 -12.72 22.13 -43.84
N GLU A 44 -11.67 21.32 -43.65
CA GLU A 44 -10.78 21.41 -42.48
C GLU A 44 -9.62 22.41 -42.69
N GLU A 45 -9.25 22.70 -43.94
CA GLU A 45 -8.12 23.58 -44.28
C GLU A 45 -8.39 24.46 -45.53
N PRO A 46 -9.35 25.41 -45.46
CA PRO A 46 -9.76 26.25 -46.60
C PRO A 46 -8.63 27.09 -47.20
N TYR A 47 -7.64 27.47 -46.38
CA TYR A 47 -6.45 28.21 -46.81
C TYR A 47 -5.53 27.40 -47.73
N LEU A 48 -5.48 26.07 -47.57
CA LEU A 48 -4.66 25.19 -48.39
C LEU A 48 -5.26 25.06 -49.81
N CYS A 49 -6.58 25.02 -49.89
CA CYS A 49 -7.32 25.06 -51.17
C CYS A 49 -7.13 26.40 -51.90
N ASP A 50 -7.08 27.53 -51.18
CA ASP A 50 -6.80 28.85 -51.77
C ASP A 50 -5.35 28.95 -52.31
N VAL A 51 -4.37 28.39 -51.58
CA VAL A 51 -2.98 28.33 -52.06
C VAL A 51 -2.88 27.48 -53.32
N ILE A 52 -3.55 26.33 -53.37
CA ILE A 52 -3.54 25.46 -54.56
C ILE A 52 -4.23 26.13 -55.74
N SER A 53 -5.39 26.76 -55.56
CA SER A 53 -6.10 27.44 -56.66
C SER A 53 -5.25 28.57 -57.25
N ARG A 54 -4.55 29.33 -56.39
CA ARG A 54 -3.64 30.39 -56.78
C ARG A 54 -2.38 29.88 -57.50
N LEU A 55 -1.77 28.80 -57.01
CA LEU A 55 -0.60 28.17 -57.65
C LEU A 55 -0.96 27.54 -59.01
N SER A 56 -2.14 26.92 -59.12
CA SER A 56 -2.66 26.38 -60.39
C SER A 56 -2.98 27.50 -61.39
N THR A 57 -3.43 28.67 -60.93
CA THR A 57 -3.62 29.85 -61.77
C THR A 57 -2.28 30.34 -62.35
N LEU A 58 -1.21 30.32 -61.54
CA LEU A 58 0.15 30.65 -61.98
C LEU A 58 0.72 29.65 -63.00
N GLN A 59 0.31 28.38 -62.92
CA GLN A 59 0.67 27.35 -63.90
C GLN A 59 -0.07 27.56 -65.23
N GLY A 60 -1.34 27.98 -65.18
CA GLY A 60 -2.17 28.21 -66.36
C GLY A 60 -1.83 29.47 -67.17
N SER A 61 -1.07 30.40 -66.58
CA SER A 61 -0.67 31.68 -67.20
C SER A 61 0.69 31.64 -67.92
N ALA A 62 1.35 30.48 -67.98
CA ALA A 62 2.49 30.25 -68.86
C ALA A 62 2.02 30.26 -70.34
N PRO A 63 2.75 30.95 -71.26
CA PRO A 63 2.24 31.16 -72.63
C PRO A 63 2.07 29.86 -73.41
N LYS A 64 0.95 29.75 -74.15
CA LYS A 64 0.68 28.70 -75.16
C LYS A 64 1.04 29.12 -76.59
N ASP A 65 1.71 30.25 -76.78
CA ASP A 65 1.98 30.82 -78.11
C ASP A 65 3.01 29.98 -78.89
N SER A 66 2.50 29.21 -79.86
CA SER A 66 3.29 28.36 -80.75
C SER A 66 4.13 29.15 -81.78
N GLU A 67 3.85 30.45 -81.99
CA GLU A 67 4.54 31.29 -83.00
C GLU A 67 5.67 32.17 -82.44
N ASN A 68 5.74 32.40 -81.11
CA ASN A 68 6.82 33.16 -80.49
C ASN A 68 7.01 32.79 -79.00
N PRO A 69 7.54 31.59 -78.72
CA PRO A 69 7.57 31.03 -77.36
C PRO A 69 8.39 31.88 -76.37
N HIS A 70 9.34 32.71 -76.83
CA HIS A 70 10.29 33.40 -75.94
C HIS A 70 9.95 34.87 -75.65
N LYS A 71 9.11 35.53 -76.44
CA LYS A 71 9.01 37.00 -76.41
C LYS A 71 8.31 37.55 -75.16
N ASN A 72 7.52 36.73 -74.46
CA ASN A 72 6.68 37.16 -73.34
C ASN A 72 6.71 36.25 -72.10
N ILE A 73 7.56 35.21 -72.02
CA ILE A 73 7.60 34.31 -70.84
C ILE A 73 7.86 35.10 -69.55
N ILE A 74 8.88 35.97 -69.56
CA ILE A 74 9.25 36.74 -68.37
C ILE A 74 8.16 37.75 -68.02
N HIS A 75 7.54 38.38 -69.03
CA HIS A 75 6.41 39.29 -68.84
C HIS A 75 5.21 38.57 -68.20
N ASN A 76 4.87 37.38 -68.69
CA ASN A 76 3.75 36.59 -68.19
C ASN A 76 4.01 36.05 -66.79
N LEU A 77 5.24 35.62 -66.48
CA LEU A 77 5.64 35.24 -65.12
C LEU A 77 5.56 36.43 -64.15
N CYS A 78 6.00 37.61 -64.56
CA CYS A 78 5.85 38.84 -63.77
C CYS A 78 4.37 39.20 -63.58
N ALA A 79 3.54 39.17 -64.63
CA ALA A 79 2.11 39.46 -64.52
C ALA A 79 1.38 38.46 -63.60
N SER A 80 1.75 37.18 -63.68
CA SER A 80 1.19 36.12 -62.83
C SER A 80 1.59 36.27 -61.37
N ALA A 81 2.86 36.59 -61.10
CA ALA A 81 3.33 36.88 -59.75
C ALA A 81 2.64 38.13 -59.17
N GLY A 82 2.38 39.15 -59.99
CA GLY A 82 1.68 40.37 -59.56
C GLY A 82 0.23 40.07 -59.20
N SER A 83 -0.46 39.29 -60.06
CA SER A 83 -1.81 38.81 -59.78
C SER A 83 -1.89 37.92 -58.54
N LEU A 84 -0.86 37.10 -58.28
CA LEU A 84 -0.80 36.24 -57.10
C LEU A 84 -0.67 37.06 -55.79
N LEU A 85 0.14 38.12 -55.83
CA LEU A 85 0.45 38.98 -54.69
C LEU A 85 -0.56 40.10 -54.47
N GLY A 86 -1.44 40.37 -55.44
CA GLY A 86 -2.39 41.48 -55.38
C GLY A 86 -1.76 42.85 -55.63
N ASP A 87 -0.49 42.89 -56.04
CA ASP A 87 0.26 44.11 -56.32
C ASP A 87 0.37 44.32 -57.83
N GLN A 88 -0.01 45.51 -58.30
CA GLN A 88 0.40 45.99 -59.62
C GLN A 88 1.85 46.44 -59.53
N PHE A 89 2.77 45.66 -60.10
CA PHE A 89 4.16 46.08 -60.25
C PHE A 89 4.23 47.43 -61.00
N PRO A 90 4.95 48.44 -60.49
CA PRO A 90 4.99 49.75 -61.13
C PRO A 90 5.61 49.65 -62.54
N GLY A 91 4.83 50.07 -63.54
CA GLY A 91 5.28 50.36 -64.90
C GLY A 91 5.13 49.20 -65.90
N THR A 92 4.02 49.22 -66.66
CA THR A 92 3.97 48.59 -67.98
C THR A 92 5.00 49.26 -68.89
N TYR A 93 5.87 48.46 -69.50
CA TYR A 93 6.93 48.95 -70.40
C TYR A 93 6.38 49.15 -71.80
N ASP A 94 6.45 50.37 -72.32
CA ASP A 94 5.98 50.76 -73.66
C ASP A 94 7.09 50.78 -74.72
N GLY A 95 8.33 50.40 -74.36
CA GLY A 95 9.46 50.34 -75.29
C GLY A 95 10.27 51.62 -75.44
N SER A 96 10.06 52.66 -74.62
CA SER A 96 10.64 54.00 -74.88
C SER A 96 11.86 54.43 -74.03
N GLY A 97 12.43 53.57 -73.17
CA GLY A 97 13.55 54.00 -72.28
C GLY A 97 14.56 52.92 -71.87
N ILE A 98 15.77 53.38 -71.48
CA ILE A 98 16.92 52.55 -71.04
C ILE A 98 16.54 51.74 -69.80
N VAL A 99 16.88 50.45 -69.84
CA VAL A 99 15.95 49.36 -69.56
C VAL A 99 16.10 48.79 -68.15
N TYR A 100 15.06 48.91 -67.32
CA TYR A 100 14.84 47.97 -66.22
C TYR A 100 14.38 46.64 -66.82
N GLY A 101 15.34 45.75 -67.10
CA GLY A 101 15.11 44.53 -67.87
C GLY A 101 14.03 43.64 -67.26
N ASN A 102 13.29 42.94 -68.12
CA ASN A 102 12.27 41.96 -67.69
C ASN A 102 12.86 40.94 -66.69
N ALA A 103 14.14 40.56 -66.83
CA ALA A 103 14.83 39.70 -65.86
C ALA A 103 14.96 40.33 -64.46
N SER A 104 15.21 41.64 -64.38
CA SER A 104 15.21 42.38 -63.11
C SER A 104 13.82 42.48 -62.51
N ARG A 105 12.77 42.66 -63.34
CA ARG A 105 11.37 42.63 -62.88
C ARG A 105 10.98 41.27 -62.30
N LEU A 106 11.43 40.18 -62.92
CA LEU A 106 11.20 38.83 -62.40
C LEU A 106 11.91 38.61 -61.07
N CYS A 107 13.15 39.10 -60.96
CA CYS A 107 13.90 39.08 -59.69
C CYS A 107 13.13 39.81 -58.57
N ASP A 108 12.59 40.99 -58.83
CA ASP A 108 11.78 41.71 -57.84
C ASP A 108 10.48 40.99 -57.51
N ALA A 109 9.80 40.43 -58.51
CA ALA A 109 8.58 39.66 -58.29
C ALA A 109 8.83 38.44 -57.39
N ILE A 110 9.95 37.74 -57.56
CA ILE A 110 10.34 36.63 -56.67
C ILE A 110 10.64 37.15 -55.26
N LEU A 111 11.35 38.28 -55.11
CA LEU A 111 11.63 38.84 -53.79
C LEU A 111 10.36 39.33 -53.08
N ALA A 112 9.43 39.94 -53.80
CA ALA A 112 8.12 40.35 -53.28
C ALA A 112 7.31 39.13 -52.83
N PHE A 113 7.33 38.05 -53.61
CA PHE A 113 6.70 36.78 -53.22
C PHE A 113 7.31 36.20 -51.95
N LEU A 114 8.64 36.08 -51.89
CA LEU A 114 9.31 35.57 -50.68
C LEU A 114 9.03 36.47 -49.48
N TYR A 115 9.06 37.80 -49.64
CA TYR A 115 8.73 38.74 -48.59
C TYR A 115 7.31 38.53 -48.04
N ALA A 116 6.32 38.36 -48.92
CA ALA A 116 4.93 38.09 -48.52
C ALA A 116 4.81 36.75 -47.78
N VAL A 117 5.37 35.67 -48.31
CA VAL A 117 5.36 34.34 -47.68
C VAL A 117 6.01 34.36 -46.31
N PHE A 118 7.21 34.92 -46.18
CA PHE A 118 7.91 34.94 -44.89
C PHE A 118 7.21 35.86 -43.87
N SER A 119 6.63 36.98 -44.31
CA SER A 119 5.85 37.86 -43.45
C SER A 119 4.60 37.18 -42.91
N ASP A 120 3.90 36.43 -43.76
CA ASP A 120 2.73 35.65 -43.36
C ASP A 120 3.10 34.56 -42.35
N VAL A 121 4.13 33.76 -42.66
CA VAL A 121 4.63 32.72 -41.75
C VAL A 121 5.05 33.33 -40.41
N HIS A 122 5.76 34.46 -40.41
CA HIS A 122 6.17 35.14 -39.19
C HIS A 122 4.98 35.61 -38.34
N GLY A 123 3.94 36.16 -38.97
CA GLY A 123 2.73 36.65 -38.30
C GLY A 123 1.85 35.52 -37.77
N ASN A 124 1.73 34.42 -38.52
CA ASN A 124 0.74 33.38 -38.28
C ASN A 124 1.31 32.09 -37.66
N GLN A 125 2.64 31.93 -37.56
CA GLN A 125 3.21 30.73 -36.97
C GLN A 125 2.78 30.56 -35.50
N PRO A 126 2.35 29.34 -35.10
CA PRO A 126 1.82 29.09 -33.76
C PRO A 126 2.91 28.87 -32.70
N TYR A 127 4.19 28.86 -33.09
CA TYR A 127 5.35 28.72 -32.20
C TYR A 127 6.22 29.97 -32.22
N VAL A 128 7.03 30.16 -31.18
CA VAL A 128 7.90 31.34 -31.02
C VAL A 128 9.32 31.07 -31.51
N ALA A 129 9.77 29.81 -31.45
CA ALA A 129 11.12 29.42 -31.89
C ALA A 129 11.40 29.86 -33.34
N GLY A 130 12.57 30.48 -33.54
CA GLY A 130 13.01 30.95 -34.86
C GLY A 130 12.31 32.22 -35.35
N ARG A 131 11.34 32.79 -34.63
CA ARG A 131 10.63 34.01 -35.05
C ARG A 131 11.57 35.19 -35.31
N ASP A 132 12.53 35.43 -34.43
CA ASP A 132 13.51 36.52 -34.59
C ASP A 132 14.41 36.29 -35.81
N VAL A 133 14.81 35.03 -36.06
CA VAL A 133 15.60 34.67 -37.25
C VAL A 133 14.81 34.94 -38.53
N LEU A 134 13.50 34.65 -38.51
CA LEU A 134 12.61 34.93 -39.63
C LEU A 134 12.41 36.44 -39.82
N HIS A 135 12.32 37.20 -38.72
CA HIS A 135 12.26 38.66 -38.75
C HIS A 135 13.48 39.27 -39.46
N ASP A 136 14.69 38.81 -39.14
CA ASP A 136 15.92 39.26 -39.80
C ASP A 136 15.89 39.02 -41.33
N VAL A 137 15.38 37.85 -41.75
CA VAL A 137 15.21 37.51 -43.18
C VAL A 137 14.20 38.45 -43.86
N ILE A 138 13.10 38.77 -43.18
CA ILE A 138 12.06 39.67 -43.68
C ILE A 138 12.60 41.10 -43.85
N VAL A 139 13.35 41.60 -42.85
CA VAL A 139 13.98 42.92 -42.90
C VAL A 139 14.95 43.02 -44.06
N GLU A 140 15.77 41.99 -44.26
CA GLU A 140 16.69 41.93 -45.39
C GLU A 140 15.93 41.92 -46.72
N LEU A 141 14.94 41.03 -46.88
CA LEU A 141 14.13 40.93 -48.10
C LEU A 141 13.51 42.28 -48.45
N LYS A 142 12.91 42.96 -47.46
CA LYS A 142 12.30 44.27 -47.63
C LYS A 142 13.29 45.32 -48.15
N SER A 143 14.53 45.30 -47.64
CA SER A 143 15.57 46.25 -48.05
C SER A 143 16.06 46.07 -49.50
N GLN A 144 15.90 44.84 -50.02
CA GLN A 144 16.35 44.43 -51.35
C GLN A 144 15.24 44.45 -52.41
N LEU A 145 13.99 44.74 -52.03
CA LEU A 145 12.89 44.91 -52.98
C LEU A 145 13.19 46.03 -53.98
N TRP A 146 12.76 45.83 -55.23
CA TRP A 146 12.86 46.82 -56.32
C TRP A 146 14.29 47.18 -56.73
N ARG A 147 15.25 46.29 -56.46
CA ARG A 147 16.67 46.43 -56.85
C ARG A 147 17.09 45.46 -57.96
N GLY A 148 16.16 44.66 -58.46
CA GLY A 148 16.31 43.79 -59.61
C GLY A 148 17.31 42.67 -59.35
N HIS A 149 18.09 42.31 -60.37
CA HIS A 149 19.08 41.25 -60.26
C HIS A 149 20.10 41.49 -59.12
N LYS A 150 20.47 42.74 -58.83
CA LYS A 150 21.41 43.06 -57.74
C LYS A 150 20.81 42.76 -56.38
N GLY A 151 19.56 43.16 -56.15
CA GLY A 151 18.83 42.84 -54.91
C GLY A 151 18.66 41.34 -54.74
N PHE A 152 18.28 40.65 -55.82
CA PHE A 152 18.09 39.20 -55.81
C PHE A 152 19.36 38.44 -55.47
N ARG A 153 20.49 38.79 -56.11
CA ARG A 153 21.79 38.18 -55.82
C ARG A 153 22.25 38.39 -54.37
N GLN A 154 21.84 39.48 -53.74
CA GLN A 154 22.17 39.78 -52.34
C GLN A 154 21.21 39.11 -51.34
N ALA A 155 19.91 39.08 -51.65
CA ALA A 155 18.88 38.57 -50.76
C ALA A 155 18.85 37.03 -50.70
N ILE A 156 18.94 36.34 -51.83
CA ILE A 156 18.73 34.88 -51.89
C ILE A 156 19.70 34.10 -50.98
N PRO A 157 21.03 34.36 -50.96
CA PRO A 157 21.92 33.67 -50.04
C PRO A 157 21.56 33.89 -48.57
N LYS A 158 21.07 35.08 -48.22
CA LYS A 158 20.63 35.42 -46.87
C LYS A 158 19.33 34.73 -46.49
N VAL A 159 18.38 34.60 -47.44
CA VAL A 159 17.16 33.78 -47.26
C VAL A 159 17.52 32.33 -47.00
N VAL A 160 18.41 31.74 -47.81
CA VAL A 160 18.85 30.34 -47.63
C VAL A 160 19.50 30.15 -46.26
N THR A 161 20.42 31.02 -45.89
CA THR A 161 21.12 30.96 -44.59
C THR A 161 20.14 31.17 -43.42
N GLY A 162 19.22 32.12 -43.55
CA GLY A 162 18.21 32.40 -42.54
C GLY A 162 17.24 31.23 -42.35
N LEU A 163 16.83 30.57 -43.44
CA LEU A 163 15.97 29.39 -43.37
C LEU A 163 16.67 28.21 -42.70
N GLN A 164 17.97 28.00 -42.97
CA GLN A 164 18.78 27.01 -42.27
C GLN A 164 18.85 27.30 -40.76
N ARG A 165 19.12 28.57 -40.39
CA ARG A 165 19.16 28.99 -38.98
C ARG A 165 17.80 28.85 -38.30
N TYR A 166 16.72 29.18 -39.01
CA TYR A 166 15.34 29.02 -38.53
C TYR A 166 15.04 27.56 -38.21
N ASN A 167 15.28 26.65 -39.17
CA ASN A 167 15.05 25.22 -39.00
C ASN A 167 15.89 24.66 -37.84
N ALA A 168 17.17 25.04 -37.75
CA ALA A 168 18.04 24.62 -36.66
C ALA A 168 17.55 25.12 -35.28
N ALA A 169 17.02 26.35 -35.20
CA ALA A 169 16.47 26.88 -33.95
C ALA A 169 15.19 26.14 -33.51
N VAL A 170 14.31 25.82 -34.46
CA VAL A 170 13.09 25.05 -34.20
C VAL A 170 13.43 23.61 -33.77
N GLU A 171 14.36 22.96 -34.47
CA GLU A 171 14.85 21.61 -34.15
C GLU A 171 15.47 21.56 -32.75
N ALA A 172 16.38 22.50 -32.44
CA ALA A 172 17.02 22.57 -31.12
C ALA A 172 16.03 22.84 -29.99
N SER A 173 14.97 23.64 -30.23
CA SER A 173 13.92 23.87 -29.25
C SER A 173 13.08 22.60 -29.00
N ASN A 174 12.74 21.88 -30.07
CA ASN A 174 12.01 20.61 -29.96
C ASN A 174 12.83 19.52 -29.25
N GLU A 175 14.12 19.36 -29.57
CA GLU A 175 14.98 18.36 -28.91
C GLU A 175 15.08 18.60 -27.39
N LYS A 176 15.24 19.86 -26.95
CA LYS A 176 15.26 20.21 -25.51
C LYS A 176 14.03 19.76 -24.73
N VAL A 177 12.88 19.63 -25.39
CA VAL A 177 11.64 19.15 -24.76
C VAL A 177 11.45 17.65 -24.95
N LYS A 178 11.92 17.11 -26.08
CA LYS A 178 11.81 15.69 -26.43
C LYS A 178 12.70 14.80 -25.56
N GLU A 179 13.97 15.13 -25.39
CA GLU A 179 14.93 14.29 -24.64
C GLU A 179 14.45 13.97 -23.20
N PRO A 180 13.93 14.94 -22.40
CA PRO A 180 13.42 14.64 -21.07
C PRO A 180 12.19 13.72 -21.09
N ILE A 181 11.35 13.82 -22.13
CA ILE A 181 10.15 12.98 -22.28
C ILE A 181 10.56 11.55 -22.64
N GLU A 182 11.50 11.39 -23.56
CA GLU A 182 12.03 10.06 -23.95
C GLU A 182 12.65 9.34 -22.76
N THR A 183 13.39 10.04 -21.91
CA THR A 183 13.95 9.47 -20.66
C THR A 183 12.85 8.86 -19.76
N VAL A 184 11.72 9.55 -19.61
CA VAL A 184 10.58 9.03 -18.82
C VAL A 184 9.90 7.87 -19.54
N LEU A 185 9.72 7.98 -20.86
CA LEU A 185 9.11 6.93 -21.68
C LEU A 185 9.91 5.62 -21.61
N ASP A 186 11.23 5.68 -21.76
CA ASP A 186 12.12 4.51 -21.67
C ASP A 186 12.05 3.84 -20.30
N TYR A 187 11.90 4.63 -19.24
CA TYR A 187 11.74 4.10 -17.89
C TYR A 187 10.40 3.37 -17.67
N VAL A 188 9.30 3.90 -18.23
CA VAL A 188 7.93 3.37 -18.03
C VAL A 188 7.44 2.43 -19.14
N ALA A 189 8.22 2.28 -20.21
CA ALA A 189 7.94 1.41 -21.36
C ALA A 189 7.63 -0.03 -20.94
N PRO A 190 6.94 -0.83 -21.78
CA PRO A 190 6.65 -2.25 -21.54
C PRO A 190 7.85 -3.07 -21.02
N ASP A 191 9.02 -2.81 -21.58
CA ASP A 191 10.32 -3.40 -21.28
C ASP A 191 11.24 -2.48 -20.47
N GLY A 192 10.71 -1.34 -20.01
CA GLY A 192 11.41 -0.37 -19.17
C GLY A 192 11.72 -0.91 -17.77
N GLN A 193 12.61 -0.20 -17.08
CA GLN A 193 13.09 -0.59 -15.75
C GLN A 193 11.96 -0.71 -14.72
N LEU A 194 10.97 0.19 -14.77
CA LEU A 194 9.83 0.17 -13.85
C LEU A 194 9.04 -1.14 -13.95
N ARG A 195 8.68 -1.56 -15.16
CA ARG A 195 7.87 -2.77 -15.37
C ARG A 195 8.65 -4.04 -15.05
N LYS A 196 9.92 -4.12 -15.46
CA LYS A 196 10.81 -5.24 -15.09
C LYS A 196 10.93 -5.36 -13.57
N GLY A 197 11.12 -4.23 -12.90
CA GLY A 197 11.14 -4.13 -11.45
C GLY A 197 9.86 -4.65 -10.80
N ILE A 198 8.69 -4.21 -11.28
CA ILE A 198 7.39 -4.66 -10.78
C ILE A 198 7.19 -6.16 -11.01
N GLN A 199 7.53 -6.69 -12.18
CA GLN A 199 7.37 -8.12 -12.49
C GLN A 199 8.28 -9.01 -11.63
N ALA A 200 9.43 -8.50 -11.20
CA ALA A 200 10.34 -9.20 -10.30
C ALA A 200 9.82 -9.24 -8.85
N LEU A 201 8.84 -8.40 -8.48
CA LEU A 201 8.20 -8.42 -7.16
C LEU A 201 7.18 -9.56 -7.06
N GLN A 202 7.69 -10.80 -7.02
CA GLN A 202 6.85 -11.98 -6.80
C GLN A 202 6.91 -12.42 -5.34
N ILE A 203 5.74 -12.45 -4.70
CA ILE A 203 5.57 -13.04 -3.37
C ILE A 203 4.72 -14.29 -3.56
N THR A 204 5.31 -15.46 -3.30
CA THR A 204 4.58 -16.74 -3.27
C THR A 204 4.21 -17.09 -1.84
N GLU A 205 3.13 -17.85 -1.63
CA GLU A 205 2.71 -18.29 -0.28
C GLU A 205 3.77 -19.15 0.44
N THR A 206 4.72 -19.71 -0.32
CA THR A 206 5.88 -20.48 0.17
C THR A 206 7.11 -19.64 0.53
N SER A 207 7.04 -18.31 0.40
CA SER A 207 8.19 -17.42 0.65
C SER A 207 8.59 -17.41 2.12
N THR A 208 9.89 -17.40 2.39
CA THR A 208 10.38 -17.20 3.77
C THR A 208 10.22 -15.74 4.16
N SER A 209 10.07 -15.45 5.46
CA SER A 209 9.96 -14.07 5.94
C SER A 209 11.17 -13.19 5.60
N THR A 210 12.35 -13.77 5.37
CA THR A 210 13.54 -13.04 4.88
C THR A 210 13.41 -12.66 3.40
N GLN A 211 12.73 -13.48 2.60
CA GLN A 211 12.46 -13.21 1.19
C GLN A 211 11.38 -12.15 1.02
N ASP A 212 10.36 -12.17 1.89
CA ASP A 212 9.33 -11.12 1.95
C ASP A 212 9.94 -9.75 2.31
N GLU A 213 10.83 -9.70 3.30
CA GLU A 213 11.53 -8.46 3.68
C GLU A 213 12.38 -7.90 2.55
N ARG A 214 13.12 -8.77 1.83
CA ARG A 214 13.90 -8.37 0.64
C ARG A 214 12.99 -7.84 -0.47
N THR A 215 11.88 -8.51 -0.74
CA THR A 215 10.91 -8.07 -1.76
C THR A 215 10.31 -6.72 -1.41
N VAL A 216 10.00 -6.49 -0.13
CA VAL A 216 9.55 -5.19 0.38
C VAL A 216 10.63 -4.11 0.24
N GLU A 217 11.91 -4.44 0.42
CA GLU A 217 13.04 -3.53 0.15
C GLU A 217 13.19 -3.21 -1.34
N SER A 218 13.12 -4.21 -2.21
CA SER A 218 13.14 -4.02 -3.67
C SER A 218 11.98 -3.13 -4.14
N ALA A 219 10.76 -3.35 -3.62
CA ALA A 219 9.61 -2.53 -3.95
C ALA A 219 9.79 -1.06 -3.49
N ALA A 220 10.43 -0.85 -2.34
CA ALA A 220 10.73 0.50 -1.86
C ALA A 220 11.81 1.20 -2.68
N SER A 221 12.87 0.48 -3.05
CA SER A 221 13.90 0.98 -3.97
C SER A 221 13.27 1.44 -5.28
N LEU A 222 12.38 0.62 -5.86
CA LEU A 222 11.66 0.97 -7.09
C LEU A 222 10.88 2.28 -6.99
N VAL A 223 10.25 2.53 -5.84
CA VAL A 223 9.54 3.80 -5.61
C VAL A 223 10.51 4.97 -5.50
N GLU A 224 11.68 4.79 -4.88
CA GLU A 224 12.71 5.83 -4.83
C GLU A 224 13.31 6.10 -6.23
N ASP A 225 13.54 5.07 -7.04
CA ASP A 225 13.99 5.21 -8.43
C ASP A 225 12.96 6.00 -9.26
N CYS A 226 11.66 5.68 -9.13
CA CYS A 226 10.58 6.45 -9.75
C CYS A 226 10.60 7.93 -9.35
N LYS A 227 10.86 8.23 -8.06
CA LYS A 227 10.94 9.61 -7.58
C LYS A 227 12.14 10.33 -8.17
N GLU A 228 13.27 9.64 -8.28
CA GLU A 228 14.48 10.23 -8.85
C GLU A 228 14.30 10.55 -10.32
N VAL A 229 13.71 9.63 -11.11
CA VAL A 229 13.32 9.89 -12.50
C VAL A 229 12.39 11.10 -12.59
N ALA A 230 11.39 11.19 -11.71
CA ALA A 230 10.49 12.34 -11.68
C ALA A 230 11.17 13.66 -11.30
N ARG A 231 12.12 13.62 -10.37
CA ARG A 231 12.92 14.77 -9.95
C ARG A 231 13.80 15.27 -11.09
N VAL A 232 14.48 14.36 -11.79
CA VAL A 232 15.30 14.66 -12.98
C VAL A 232 14.42 15.25 -14.07
N PHE A 233 13.28 14.62 -14.40
CA PHE A 233 12.34 15.14 -15.38
C PHE A 233 11.84 16.55 -15.04
N SER A 234 11.48 16.80 -13.77
CA SER A 234 11.06 18.14 -13.30
C SER A 234 12.15 19.19 -13.54
N LYS A 235 13.39 18.87 -13.17
CA LYS A 235 14.55 19.76 -13.34
C LYS A 235 14.79 20.04 -14.82
N SER A 236 14.74 19.01 -15.68
CA SER A 236 14.94 19.15 -17.11
C SER A 236 13.85 20.00 -17.77
N LEU A 237 12.57 19.80 -17.42
CA LEU A 237 11.49 20.65 -17.92
C LEU A 237 11.62 22.11 -17.44
N THR A 238 12.07 22.31 -16.20
CA THR A 238 12.32 23.66 -15.67
C THR A 238 13.46 24.34 -16.43
N ALA A 239 14.53 23.62 -16.75
CA ALA A 239 15.61 24.12 -17.60
C ALA A 239 15.14 24.41 -19.04
N ALA A 240 14.21 23.60 -19.56
CA ALA A 240 13.61 23.77 -20.88
C ALA A 240 12.42 24.75 -20.92
N THR A 241 12.18 25.55 -19.86
CA THR A 241 11.00 26.43 -19.77
C THR A 241 10.81 27.34 -21.00
N ASN A 242 11.90 27.91 -21.52
CA ASN A 242 11.82 28.75 -22.72
C ASN A 242 11.42 27.94 -23.96
N ALA A 243 12.01 26.77 -24.17
CA ALA A 243 11.63 25.87 -25.26
C ALA A 243 10.17 25.38 -25.14
N ILE A 244 9.69 25.14 -23.92
CA ILE A 244 8.27 24.82 -23.66
C ILE A 244 7.35 25.99 -24.00
N ASN A 245 7.78 27.22 -23.72
CA ASN A 245 7.04 28.42 -24.10
C ASN A 245 7.04 28.67 -25.61
N ASP A 246 8.07 28.19 -26.31
CA ASP A 246 8.15 28.27 -27.77
C ASP A 246 7.18 27.31 -28.45
N LEU A 247 6.77 26.22 -27.81
CA LEU A 247 5.85 25.24 -28.37
C LEU A 247 4.49 25.85 -28.72
N ASN A 248 3.85 25.25 -29.72
CA ASN A 248 2.44 25.52 -30.02
C ASN A 248 1.57 25.39 -28.75
N PRO A 249 0.66 26.35 -28.46
CA PRO A 249 -0.21 26.34 -27.28
C PRO A 249 -0.98 25.03 -27.05
N LYS A 250 -1.32 24.28 -28.11
CA LYS A 250 -1.97 22.96 -28.00
C LYS A 250 -0.99 21.89 -27.48
N LEU A 251 0.26 21.90 -27.96
CA LEU A 251 1.30 20.96 -27.51
C LEU A 251 1.76 21.29 -26.08
N LYS A 252 1.94 22.58 -25.76
CA LYS A 252 2.24 23.03 -24.40
C LYS A 252 1.19 22.55 -23.39
N ARG A 253 -0.10 22.68 -23.72
CA ARG A 253 -1.19 22.16 -22.86
C ARG A 253 -1.12 20.65 -22.68
N LYS A 254 -0.94 19.88 -23.76
CA LYS A 254 -0.78 18.43 -23.67
C LYS A 254 0.41 18.02 -22.80
N LEU A 255 1.53 18.74 -22.90
CA LEU A 255 2.71 18.52 -22.07
C LEU A 255 2.43 18.83 -20.58
N GLU A 256 1.77 19.96 -20.28
CA GLU A 256 1.37 20.34 -18.93
C GLU A 256 0.42 19.31 -18.29
N ASP A 257 -0.56 18.81 -19.05
CA ASP A 257 -1.50 17.79 -18.58
C ASP A 257 -0.81 16.46 -18.30
N ALA A 258 0.06 16.01 -19.22
CA ALA A 258 0.88 14.81 -19.04
C ALA A 258 1.82 14.95 -17.83
N ARG A 259 2.48 16.11 -17.69
CA ARG A 259 3.32 16.46 -16.55
C ARG A 259 2.53 16.34 -15.25
N ARG A 260 1.37 16.98 -15.16
CA ARG A 260 0.51 16.95 -13.96
C ARG A 260 0.08 15.53 -13.62
N SER A 261 -0.37 14.76 -14.60
CA SER A 261 -0.75 13.36 -14.41
C SER A 261 0.40 12.53 -13.86
N PHE A 262 1.58 12.62 -14.47
CA PHE A 262 2.77 11.89 -14.05
C PHE A 262 3.17 12.23 -12.59
N PHE A 263 3.25 13.51 -12.23
CA PHE A 263 3.59 13.91 -10.86
C PHE A 263 2.52 13.52 -9.84
N ASN A 264 1.23 13.51 -10.22
CA ASN A 264 0.17 13.01 -9.34
C ASN A 264 0.35 11.51 -9.05
N HIS A 265 0.73 10.71 -10.04
CA HIS A 265 1.00 9.27 -9.85
C HIS A 265 2.26 9.04 -9.01
N VAL A 266 3.31 9.84 -9.18
CA VAL A 266 4.52 9.77 -8.35
C VAL A 266 4.22 10.16 -6.89
N ASP A 267 3.43 11.22 -6.66
CA ASP A 267 2.99 11.60 -5.31
C ASP A 267 2.12 10.50 -4.68
N TRP A 268 1.21 9.92 -5.46
CA TRP A 268 0.41 8.78 -5.01
C TRP A 268 1.30 7.60 -4.59
N LEU A 269 2.26 7.19 -5.43
CA LEU A 269 3.23 6.13 -5.08
C LEU A 269 4.01 6.48 -3.80
N SER A 270 4.45 7.73 -3.65
CA SER A 270 5.16 8.20 -2.46
C SER A 270 4.32 8.09 -1.18
N ARG A 271 3.04 8.46 -1.24
CA ARG A 271 2.10 8.37 -0.11
C ARG A 271 1.84 6.92 0.32
N TRP A 272 1.73 6.02 -0.65
CA TRP A 272 1.42 4.61 -0.41
C TRP A 272 2.65 3.73 -0.15
N SER A 273 3.84 4.21 -0.50
CA SER A 273 5.13 3.60 -0.17
C SER A 273 5.32 3.42 1.34
N LYS A 274 6.31 2.59 1.70
CA LYS A 274 6.69 2.11 3.05
C LYS A 274 6.30 3.07 4.18
N LYS A 275 6.57 4.38 4.07
CA LYS A 275 6.29 5.35 5.14
C LYS A 275 4.81 5.46 5.52
N GLY A 276 3.89 5.38 4.56
CA GLY A 276 2.45 5.47 4.79
C GLY A 276 1.85 4.16 5.35
N GLN A 277 2.10 3.05 4.66
CA GLN A 277 1.58 1.74 5.06
C GLN A 277 2.24 1.19 6.33
N LYS A 278 3.57 1.33 6.50
CA LYS A 278 4.28 0.88 7.72
C LYS A 278 3.73 1.59 8.96
N LYS A 279 3.50 2.90 8.91
CA LYS A 279 2.87 3.63 10.03
C LYS A 279 1.48 3.10 10.36
N ARG A 280 0.68 2.72 9.36
CA ARG A 280 -0.67 2.16 9.57
C ARG A 280 -0.62 0.76 10.15
N LEU A 281 0.27 -0.09 9.64
CA LEU A 281 0.52 -1.44 10.14
C LEU A 281 1.08 -1.40 11.56
N ASP A 282 2.07 -0.55 11.85
CA ASP A 282 2.63 -0.34 13.18
C ASP A 282 1.53 0.10 14.16
N LYS A 283 0.68 1.06 13.78
CA LYS A 283 -0.48 1.46 14.59
C LYS A 283 -1.43 0.29 14.85
N MET A 284 -1.68 -0.56 13.87
CA MET A 284 -2.52 -1.75 14.02
C MET A 284 -1.87 -2.77 14.97
N VAL A 285 -0.59 -3.08 14.78
CA VAL A 285 0.20 -3.95 15.65
C VAL A 285 0.21 -3.43 17.09
N GLN A 286 0.37 -2.12 17.30
CA GLN A 286 0.31 -1.52 18.64
C GLN A 286 -1.09 -1.63 19.27
N LYS A 287 -2.17 -1.41 18.50
CA LYS A 287 -3.54 -1.64 18.97
C LYS A 287 -3.77 -3.10 19.37
N ILE A 288 -3.30 -4.05 18.55
CA ILE A 288 -3.38 -5.49 18.83
C ILE A 288 -2.60 -5.83 20.11
N LYS A 289 -1.34 -5.40 20.22
CA LYS A 289 -0.50 -5.58 21.42
C LYS A 289 -1.18 -5.02 22.67
N THR A 290 -1.80 -3.85 22.57
CA THR A 290 -2.50 -3.21 23.71
C THR A 290 -3.74 -3.99 24.12
N ARG A 291 -4.56 -4.45 23.16
CA ARG A 291 -5.73 -5.29 23.45
C ARG A 291 -5.33 -6.63 24.07
N LEU A 292 -4.28 -7.28 23.55
CA LEU A 292 -3.76 -8.52 24.11
C LEU A 292 -3.23 -8.33 25.54
N LYS A 293 -2.53 -7.23 25.83
CA LYS A 293 -2.09 -6.90 27.19
C LYS A 293 -3.26 -6.69 28.15
N LYS A 294 -4.33 -6.01 27.71
CA LYS A 294 -5.56 -5.83 28.51
C LYS A 294 -6.24 -7.18 28.80
N LEU A 295 -6.37 -8.03 27.78
CA LEU A 295 -6.93 -9.37 27.92
C LEU A 295 -6.10 -10.22 28.90
N ALA A 296 -4.77 -10.23 28.76
CA ALA A 296 -3.88 -10.96 29.67
C ALA A 296 -4.03 -10.51 31.13
N LYS A 297 -4.17 -9.19 31.38
CA LYS A 297 -4.45 -8.66 32.72
C LYS A 297 -5.81 -9.10 33.26
N ALA A 298 -6.85 -9.05 32.42
CA ALA A 298 -8.21 -9.46 32.81
C ALA A 298 -8.28 -10.95 33.17
N VAL A 299 -7.64 -11.80 32.35
CA VAL A 299 -7.54 -13.26 32.62
C VAL A 299 -6.79 -13.52 33.92
N ARG A 300 -5.64 -12.86 34.13
CA ARG A 300 -4.87 -13.00 35.39
C ARG A 300 -5.67 -12.58 36.62
N TYR A 301 -6.47 -11.51 36.51
CA TYR A 301 -7.34 -11.03 37.58
C TYR A 301 -8.46 -12.03 37.90
N ARG A 302 -9.15 -12.54 36.86
CA ARG A 302 -10.19 -13.58 37.01
C ARG A 302 -9.65 -14.84 37.68
N ILE A 303 -8.51 -15.35 37.22
CA ILE A 303 -7.85 -16.53 37.83
C ILE A 303 -7.54 -16.26 39.31
N ARG A 304 -6.99 -15.09 39.65
CA ARG A 304 -6.68 -14.75 41.05
C ARG A 304 -7.95 -14.73 41.91
N GLN A 305 -9.04 -14.17 41.41
CA GLN A 305 -10.32 -14.15 42.14
C GLN A 305 -10.89 -15.55 42.35
N GLU A 306 -10.93 -16.38 41.32
CA GLU A 306 -11.45 -17.74 41.42
C GLU A 306 -10.61 -18.61 42.37
N VAL A 307 -9.28 -18.52 42.26
CA VAL A 307 -8.37 -19.21 43.20
C VAL A 307 -8.58 -18.72 44.63
N HIS A 308 -8.71 -17.40 44.84
CA HIS A 308 -8.95 -16.86 46.17
C HIS A 308 -10.27 -17.35 46.76
N ALA A 309 -11.35 -17.37 45.96
CA ALA A 309 -12.66 -17.87 46.40
C ALA A 309 -12.61 -19.35 46.80
N VAL A 310 -11.95 -20.19 46.00
CA VAL A 310 -11.78 -21.61 46.31
C VAL A 310 -10.96 -21.82 47.59
N VAL A 311 -9.90 -21.04 47.79
CA VAL A 311 -9.06 -21.12 49.01
C VAL A 311 -9.85 -20.70 50.26
N VAL A 312 -10.64 -19.63 50.18
CA VAL A 312 -11.49 -19.19 51.30
C VAL A 312 -12.53 -20.26 51.64
N LEU A 313 -13.30 -20.75 50.66
CA LEU A 313 -14.28 -21.82 50.87
C LEU A 313 -13.66 -23.10 51.45
N SER A 314 -12.43 -23.43 51.05
CA SER A 314 -11.71 -24.59 51.57
C SER A 314 -11.28 -24.38 53.02
N LYS A 315 -10.80 -23.18 53.38
CA LYS A 315 -10.43 -22.83 54.76
C LYS A 315 -11.64 -22.84 55.69
N ASP A 316 -12.78 -22.32 55.24
CA ASP A 316 -14.00 -22.27 56.04
C ASP A 316 -14.50 -23.68 56.35
N ARG A 317 -14.54 -24.56 55.34
CA ARG A 317 -14.89 -25.98 55.53
C ARG A 317 -13.91 -26.73 56.43
N ALA A 318 -12.61 -26.51 56.26
CA ALA A 318 -11.61 -27.14 57.13
C ALA A 318 -11.77 -26.71 58.59
N SER A 319 -12.12 -25.44 58.82
CA SER A 319 -12.38 -24.89 60.16
C SER A 319 -13.65 -25.49 60.77
N GLU A 320 -14.71 -25.65 59.98
CA GLU A 320 -15.95 -26.29 60.44
C GLU A 320 -15.73 -27.76 60.84
N ILE A 321 -14.94 -28.50 60.07
CA ILE A 321 -14.57 -29.90 60.40
C ILE A 321 -13.77 -29.93 61.69
N LYS A 322 -12.80 -29.02 61.85
CA LYS A 322 -12.00 -28.93 63.07
C LYS A 322 -12.88 -28.68 64.30
N MET A 323 -13.82 -27.73 64.23
CA MET A 323 -14.75 -27.47 65.34
C MET A 323 -15.61 -28.69 65.69
N LYS A 324 -16.08 -29.45 64.70
CA LYS A 324 -16.85 -30.68 64.94
C LYS A 324 -15.99 -31.75 65.62
N LEU A 325 -14.73 -31.91 65.21
CA LEU A 325 -13.79 -32.85 65.84
C LEU A 325 -13.46 -32.45 67.29
N GLU A 326 -13.24 -31.17 67.56
CA GLU A 326 -13.01 -30.67 68.91
C GLU A 326 -14.24 -30.91 69.80
N GLY A 327 -15.45 -30.68 69.28
CA GLY A 327 -16.69 -31.00 69.99
C GLY A 327 -16.84 -32.48 70.32
N VAL A 328 -16.57 -33.37 69.36
CA VAL A 328 -16.59 -34.83 69.59
C VAL A 328 -15.56 -35.25 70.63
N THR A 329 -14.36 -34.66 70.58
CA THR A 329 -13.28 -34.95 71.54
C THR A 329 -13.69 -34.56 72.96
N ALA A 330 -14.26 -33.36 73.13
CA ALA A 330 -14.74 -32.89 74.43
C ALA A 330 -15.85 -33.78 75.01
N SER A 331 -16.83 -34.18 74.18
CA SER A 331 -17.87 -35.11 74.61
C SER A 331 -17.29 -36.48 74.99
N LEU A 332 -16.30 -36.98 74.24
CA LEU A 332 -15.65 -38.25 74.56
C LEU A 332 -14.88 -38.18 75.89
N GLU A 333 -14.16 -37.08 76.15
CA GLU A 333 -13.47 -36.86 77.43
C GLU A 333 -14.45 -36.85 78.60
N GLU A 334 -15.62 -36.21 78.43
CA GLU A 334 -16.68 -36.18 79.43
C GLU A 334 -17.22 -37.59 79.71
N TYR A 335 -17.56 -38.35 78.67
CA TYR A 335 -18.01 -39.73 78.81
C TYR A 335 -16.96 -40.62 79.49
N VAL A 336 -15.69 -40.53 79.11
CA VAL A 336 -14.60 -41.29 79.73
C VAL A 336 -14.46 -40.94 81.21
N LYS A 337 -14.62 -39.66 81.57
CA LYS A 337 -14.57 -39.22 82.96
C LYS A 337 -15.75 -39.76 83.78
N GLU A 338 -16.97 -39.70 83.25
CA GLU A 338 -18.17 -40.24 83.89
C GLU A 338 -18.05 -41.76 84.10
N LEU A 339 -17.60 -42.49 83.07
CA LEU A 339 -17.31 -43.92 83.14
C LEU A 339 -16.25 -44.22 84.21
N GLY A 340 -15.17 -43.44 84.27
CA GLY A 340 -14.13 -43.58 85.29
C GLY A 340 -14.68 -43.37 86.71
N GLN A 341 -15.58 -42.40 86.91
CA GLN A 341 -16.25 -42.18 88.19
C GLN A 341 -17.17 -43.34 88.55
N TRP A 342 -17.92 -43.86 87.58
CA TRP A 342 -18.79 -45.02 87.76
C TRP A 342 -18.01 -46.27 88.14
N MET A 343 -16.91 -46.56 87.44
CA MET A 343 -15.98 -47.64 87.79
C MET A 343 -15.43 -47.48 89.21
N GLY A 344 -15.09 -46.25 89.61
CA GLY A 344 -14.64 -45.95 90.97
C GLY A 344 -15.70 -46.24 92.04
N LYS A 345 -16.96 -45.83 91.80
CA LYS A 345 -18.09 -46.11 92.70
C LYS A 345 -18.38 -47.61 92.78
N ALA A 346 -18.41 -48.30 91.65
CA ALA A 346 -18.63 -49.74 91.58
C ALA A 346 -17.55 -50.51 92.35
N LYS A 347 -16.27 -50.14 92.19
CA LYS A 347 -15.15 -50.75 92.93
C LYS A 347 -15.30 -50.60 94.44
N LYS A 348 -15.71 -49.43 94.93
CA LYS A 348 -15.99 -49.20 96.35
C LYS A 348 -17.13 -50.08 96.85
N TYR A 349 -18.24 -50.10 96.11
CA TYR A 349 -19.39 -50.93 96.46
C TYR A 349 -19.02 -52.42 96.56
N ILE A 350 -18.25 -52.94 95.60
CA ILE A 350 -17.74 -54.32 95.63
C ILE A 350 -16.82 -54.56 96.83
N GLN A 351 -15.94 -53.61 97.18
CA GLN A 351 -15.08 -53.72 98.36
C GLN A 351 -15.89 -53.72 99.66
N ASP A 352 -16.91 -52.86 99.77
CA ASP A 352 -17.79 -52.79 100.93
C ASP A 352 -18.59 -54.09 101.08
N VAL A 353 -19.14 -54.62 99.99
CA VAL A 353 -19.82 -55.92 99.95
C VAL A 353 -18.86 -57.04 100.36
N LYS A 354 -17.63 -57.07 99.82
CA LYS A 354 -16.62 -58.07 100.17
C LYS A 354 -16.26 -58.01 101.66
N LYS A 355 -16.22 -56.82 102.26
CA LYS A 355 -15.98 -56.62 103.69
C LYS A 355 -17.16 -57.10 104.53
N TYR A 356 -18.40 -56.80 104.12
CA TYR A 356 -19.61 -57.31 104.76
C TYR A 356 -19.66 -58.85 104.71
N VAL A 357 -19.40 -59.45 103.55
CA VAL A 357 -19.34 -60.91 103.38
C VAL A 357 -18.21 -61.52 104.21
N GLY A 358 -17.05 -60.88 104.29
CA GLY A 358 -15.94 -61.30 105.16
C GLY A 358 -16.31 -61.27 106.65
N ASN A 359 -16.98 -60.22 107.12
CA ASN A 359 -17.47 -60.11 108.50
C ASN A 359 -18.54 -61.17 108.83
N ILE A 360 -19.38 -61.54 107.85
CA ILE A 360 -20.39 -62.60 108.00
C ILE A 360 -19.71 -63.98 108.02
N MET A 361 -18.66 -64.20 107.22
CA MET A 361 -17.87 -65.44 107.23
C MET A 361 -17.15 -65.70 108.55
N GLU A 362 -16.75 -64.66 109.30
CA GLU A 362 -16.16 -64.82 110.64
C GLU A 362 -17.18 -65.16 111.74
N GLN A 363 -18.49 -65.03 111.48
CA GLN A 363 -19.52 -65.13 112.52
C GLN A 363 -20.36 -66.40 112.56
N LEU A 364 -20.28 -67.34 111.60
CA LEU A 364 -21.29 -68.41 111.53
C LEU A 364 -20.75 -69.79 111.13
N ASP A 365 -20.83 -70.72 112.09
CA ASP A 365 -21.08 -72.15 111.87
C ASP A 365 -22.58 -72.39 111.60
N GLY A 366 -22.92 -73.30 110.67
CA GLY A 366 -24.28 -73.85 110.54
C GLY A 366 -25.22 -73.18 109.51
N GLU A 367 -26.53 -73.50 109.62
CA GLU A 367 -27.64 -73.46 108.62
C GLU A 367 -27.86 -72.18 107.78
N HIS A 368 -27.03 -71.15 107.88
CA HIS A 368 -27.14 -69.86 107.17
C HIS A 368 -26.63 -69.86 105.71
N ARG A 369 -26.11 -70.99 105.21
CA ARG A 369 -25.53 -71.11 103.85
C ARG A 369 -26.54 -70.84 102.71
N LYS A 370 -27.81 -71.24 102.88
CA LYS A 370 -28.84 -71.05 101.83
C LYS A 370 -29.26 -69.60 101.62
N ALA A 371 -29.24 -68.76 102.66
CA ALA A 371 -29.56 -67.33 102.52
C ALA A 371 -28.43 -66.57 101.82
N ILE A 372 -27.18 -67.02 102.00
CA ILE A 372 -25.99 -66.45 101.37
C ILE A 372 -25.95 -66.81 99.88
N ASP A 373 -26.25 -68.06 99.52
CA ASP A 373 -26.32 -68.46 98.10
C ASP A 373 -27.41 -67.68 97.34
N GLN A 374 -28.55 -67.39 97.99
CA GLN A 374 -29.59 -66.55 97.38
C GLN A 374 -29.14 -65.09 97.22
N ALA A 375 -28.50 -64.50 98.23
CA ALA A 375 -27.99 -63.13 98.13
C ALA A 375 -26.86 -62.97 97.10
N ALA A 376 -25.98 -63.97 96.98
CA ALA A 376 -24.94 -63.99 95.95
C ALA A 376 -25.55 -64.11 94.54
N ALA A 377 -26.58 -64.95 94.37
CA ALA A 377 -27.30 -65.07 93.10
C ALA A 377 -28.05 -63.78 92.72
N ASP A 378 -28.66 -63.10 93.70
CA ASP A 378 -29.34 -61.82 93.47
C ASP A 378 -28.35 -60.72 93.06
N ILE A 379 -27.16 -60.68 93.70
CA ILE A 379 -26.07 -59.77 93.31
C ILE A 379 -25.56 -60.08 91.90
N ASP A 380 -25.32 -61.35 91.55
CA ASP A 380 -24.86 -61.74 90.22
C ASP A 380 -25.89 -61.41 89.13
N SER A 381 -27.18 -61.59 89.42
CA SER A 381 -28.27 -61.17 88.53
C SER A 381 -28.28 -59.66 88.31
N GLU A 382 -28.17 -58.86 89.37
CA GLU A 382 -28.22 -57.40 89.26
C GLU A 382 -26.95 -56.83 88.60
N LEU A 383 -25.80 -57.46 88.85
CA LEU A 383 -24.53 -57.15 88.18
C LEU A 383 -24.60 -57.50 86.69
N GLY A 384 -25.21 -58.64 86.34
CA GLY A 384 -25.45 -59.05 84.96
C GLY A 384 -26.25 -58.01 84.18
N LYS A 385 -27.36 -57.51 84.74
CA LYS A 385 -28.17 -56.45 84.11
C LYS A 385 -27.38 -55.16 83.89
N LYS A 386 -26.53 -54.77 84.84
CA LYS A 386 -25.69 -53.57 84.72
C LYS A 386 -24.59 -53.72 83.67
N VAL A 387 -24.02 -54.92 83.53
CA VAL A 387 -23.06 -55.23 82.47
C VAL A 387 -23.74 -55.20 81.10
N GLU A 388 -24.98 -55.68 80.98
CA GLU A 388 -25.77 -55.57 79.74
C GLU A 388 -26.08 -54.12 79.36
N GLU A 389 -26.47 -53.27 80.32
CA GLU A 389 -26.62 -51.83 80.07
C GLU A 389 -25.31 -51.20 79.57
N LEU A 390 -24.17 -51.51 80.19
CA LEU A 390 -22.86 -51.01 79.78
C LEU A 390 -22.48 -51.44 78.35
N ASN A 391 -22.69 -52.72 78.01
CA ASN A 391 -22.42 -53.21 76.66
C ASN A 391 -23.30 -52.51 75.62
N LYS A 392 -24.56 -52.24 75.94
CA LYS A 392 -25.44 -51.47 75.05
C LYS A 392 -24.91 -50.06 74.78
N TRP A 393 -24.45 -49.37 75.82
CA TRP A 393 -23.87 -48.03 75.67
C TRP A 393 -22.55 -48.03 74.89
N ILE A 394 -21.70 -49.07 75.05
CA ILE A 394 -20.48 -49.23 74.24
C ILE A 394 -20.85 -49.37 72.76
N THR A 395 -21.87 -50.17 72.42
CA THR A 395 -22.31 -50.32 71.03
C THR A 395 -22.92 -49.03 70.45
N GLU A 396 -23.59 -48.22 71.26
CA GLU A 396 -24.11 -46.91 70.86
C GLU A 396 -22.98 -45.89 70.61
N ALA A 397 -21.91 -45.93 71.41
CA ALA A 397 -20.73 -45.10 71.18
C ALA A 397 -19.95 -45.53 69.92
N GLU A 398 -19.76 -46.83 69.71
CA GLU A 398 -19.09 -47.36 68.51
C GLU A 398 -19.86 -47.02 67.23
N THR A 399 -21.20 -47.10 67.26
CA THR A 399 -22.05 -46.69 66.12
C THR A 399 -21.97 -45.20 65.84
N ALA A 400 -21.93 -44.34 66.88
CA ALA A 400 -21.72 -42.90 66.69
C ALA A 400 -20.35 -42.58 66.05
N VAL A 401 -19.28 -43.23 66.51
CA VAL A 401 -17.93 -43.08 65.93
C VAL A 401 -17.89 -43.57 64.49
N SER A 402 -18.56 -44.67 64.17
CA SER A 402 -18.72 -45.18 62.80
C SER A 402 -19.38 -44.14 61.88
N VAL A 403 -20.48 -43.51 62.31
CA VAL A 403 -21.17 -42.47 61.53
C VAL A 403 -20.28 -41.25 61.28
N VAL A 404 -19.46 -40.87 62.26
CA VAL A 404 -18.49 -39.78 62.09
C VAL A 404 -17.41 -40.17 61.09
N LYS A 405 -16.90 -41.41 61.16
CA LYS A 405 -15.91 -41.93 60.22
C LYS A 405 -16.46 -41.98 58.79
N GLU A 406 -17.68 -42.46 58.59
CA GLU A 406 -18.34 -42.51 57.29
C GLU A 406 -18.57 -41.09 56.72
N LYS A 407 -18.99 -40.13 57.55
CA LYS A 407 -19.09 -38.71 57.13
C LYS A 407 -17.73 -38.13 56.75
N ALA A 408 -16.67 -38.44 57.49
CA ALA A 408 -15.32 -38.00 57.19
C ALA A 408 -14.79 -38.60 55.88
N GLU A 409 -15.02 -39.89 55.64
CA GLU A 409 -14.70 -40.56 54.37
C GLU A 409 -15.52 -40.00 53.20
N ASN A 410 -16.80 -39.70 53.39
CA ASN A 410 -17.62 -39.03 52.38
C ASN A 410 -17.05 -37.65 52.02
N VAL A 411 -16.64 -36.86 53.02
CA VAL A 411 -16.02 -35.56 52.80
C VAL A 411 -14.66 -35.69 52.08
N TYR A 412 -13.85 -36.67 52.46
CA TYR A 412 -12.58 -36.99 51.78
C TYR A 412 -12.84 -37.35 50.30
N GLY A 413 -13.80 -38.22 50.02
CA GLY A 413 -14.20 -38.57 48.65
C GLY A 413 -14.74 -37.37 47.86
N ARG A 414 -15.38 -36.39 48.52
CA ARG A 414 -15.85 -35.16 47.85
C ARG A 414 -14.73 -34.15 47.57
N LEU A 415 -13.61 -34.23 48.28
CA LEU A 415 -12.39 -33.44 48.09
C LEU A 415 -11.41 -34.09 47.10
N ASP A 416 -11.59 -35.38 46.80
CA ASP A 416 -10.79 -36.11 45.83
C ASP A 416 -10.91 -35.50 44.43
N ARG A 417 -9.76 -35.40 43.76
CA ARG A 417 -9.57 -34.66 42.52
C ARG A 417 -10.22 -35.34 41.32
N ASP A 418 -10.43 -36.66 41.41
CA ASP A 418 -10.99 -37.47 40.33
C ASP A 418 -12.51 -37.67 40.41
N ASN A 419 -13.14 -37.34 41.53
CA ASN A 419 -14.57 -37.51 41.77
C ASN A 419 -15.42 -36.42 41.06
N SER A 420 -16.67 -36.73 40.65
CA SER A 420 -17.57 -35.86 39.86
C SER A 420 -18.28 -34.77 40.68
N THR A 421 -17.78 -34.44 41.87
CA THR A 421 -18.40 -33.47 42.78
C THR A 421 -18.17 -32.04 42.31
N THR A 422 -18.89 -31.07 42.87
CA THR A 422 -18.79 -29.65 42.49
C THR A 422 -17.37 -29.09 42.61
N ILE A 423 -16.57 -29.60 43.57
CA ILE A 423 -15.16 -29.22 43.78
C ILE A 423 -14.24 -29.93 42.78
N GLY A 424 -14.35 -31.26 42.63
CA GLY A 424 -13.58 -32.01 41.62
C GLY A 424 -13.85 -31.52 40.19
N GLY A 425 -15.11 -31.20 39.88
CA GLY A 425 -15.50 -30.55 38.63
C GLY A 425 -14.91 -29.13 38.48
N GLY A 426 -14.78 -28.38 39.56
CA GLY A 426 -14.06 -27.09 39.58
C GLY A 426 -12.57 -27.24 39.27
N LEU A 427 -11.90 -28.20 39.92
CA LEU A 427 -10.49 -28.55 39.67
C LEU A 427 -10.25 -29.01 38.23
N LYS A 428 -11.08 -29.91 37.69
CA LYS A 428 -11.01 -30.34 36.28
C LYS A 428 -11.22 -29.19 35.31
N LYS A 429 -12.13 -28.26 35.61
CA LYS A 429 -12.32 -27.04 34.79
C LYS A 429 -11.09 -26.14 34.81
N ILE A 430 -10.44 -25.97 35.97
CA ILE A 430 -9.18 -25.21 36.10
C ILE A 430 -8.06 -25.88 35.31
N GLU A 431 -7.95 -27.21 35.37
CA GLU A 431 -6.93 -27.99 34.65
C GLU A 431 -7.15 -27.98 33.12
N ALA A 432 -8.41 -28.06 32.69
CA ALA A 432 -8.79 -27.88 31.30
C ALA A 432 -8.53 -26.45 30.80
N ALA A 433 -8.80 -25.43 31.63
CA ALA A 433 -8.47 -24.04 31.33
C ALA A 433 -6.95 -23.82 31.24
N ARG A 434 -6.18 -24.42 32.15
CA ARG A 434 -4.70 -24.40 32.14
C ARG A 434 -4.17 -25.05 30.86
N SER A 435 -4.62 -26.24 30.51
CA SER A 435 -4.22 -26.94 29.27
C SER A 435 -4.60 -26.15 28.00
N LYS A 436 -5.75 -25.47 28.00
CA LYS A 436 -6.13 -24.56 26.90
C LYS A 436 -5.22 -23.32 26.83
N VAL A 437 -4.83 -22.74 27.96
CA VAL A 437 -3.88 -21.61 27.98
C VAL A 437 -2.50 -22.06 27.49
N GLU A 438 -2.05 -23.24 27.92
CA GLU A 438 -0.77 -23.83 27.55
C GLU A 438 -0.72 -24.19 26.06
N SER A 439 -1.77 -24.82 25.53
CA SER A 439 -1.90 -25.07 24.08
C SER A 439 -1.99 -23.78 23.26
N VAL A 440 -2.65 -22.72 23.75
CA VAL A 440 -2.65 -21.40 23.07
C VAL A 440 -1.27 -20.75 23.12
N MET A 441 -0.52 -20.90 24.22
CA MET A 441 0.87 -20.42 24.30
C MET A 441 1.78 -21.18 23.34
N ILE A 442 1.71 -22.52 23.33
CA ILE A 442 2.49 -23.38 22.43
C ILE A 442 2.11 -23.12 20.97
N TRP A 443 0.82 -22.99 20.65
CA TRP A 443 0.35 -22.69 19.29
C TRP A 443 0.76 -21.30 18.83
N LYS A 444 0.78 -20.29 19.71
CA LYS A 444 1.30 -18.95 19.38
C LYS A 444 2.82 -18.91 19.25
N ILE A 445 3.57 -19.70 20.01
CA ILE A 445 5.03 -19.80 19.89
C ILE A 445 5.40 -20.58 18.62
N GLY A 446 4.62 -21.61 18.25
CA GLY A 446 4.82 -22.42 17.05
C GLY A 446 4.33 -21.78 15.74
N LYS A 447 3.32 -20.89 15.77
CA LYS A 447 2.81 -20.16 14.59
C LYS A 447 3.26 -18.69 14.50
N MET A 448 4.04 -18.17 15.46
CA MET A 448 4.74 -16.92 15.19
C MET A 448 5.79 -17.21 14.09
N PRO A 449 5.78 -16.49 12.95
CA PRO A 449 6.90 -16.56 12.04
C PRO A 449 8.18 -16.29 12.84
N ARG A 450 9.23 -17.09 12.64
CA ARG A 450 10.53 -17.02 13.34
C ARG A 450 11.31 -15.71 13.11
N THR A 451 10.65 -14.58 12.91
CA THR A 451 11.26 -13.30 12.54
C THR A 451 11.14 -12.20 13.58
N VAL A 452 10.71 -12.49 14.81
CA VAL A 452 10.72 -11.48 15.89
C VAL A 452 11.40 -11.93 17.19
N CYS A 453 11.90 -13.16 17.29
CA CYS A 453 12.69 -13.57 18.46
C CYS A 453 14.18 -13.46 18.20
N SER A 454 14.74 -12.26 18.41
CA SER A 454 16.13 -12.15 18.82
C SER A 454 16.31 -12.90 20.15
N PRO A 455 17.35 -13.74 20.32
CA PRO A 455 17.63 -14.49 21.56
C PRO A 455 17.70 -13.61 22.82
N ALA A 456 17.88 -12.30 22.68
CA ALA A 456 17.95 -11.35 23.77
C ALA A 456 16.63 -11.13 24.55
N LEU A 457 15.46 -11.50 23.98
CA LEU A 457 14.16 -11.32 24.65
C LEU A 457 13.68 -12.55 25.44
N LEU A 458 14.19 -13.75 25.14
CA LEU A 458 13.85 -14.98 25.88
C LEU A 458 14.48 -15.00 27.29
N GLY A 459 15.70 -14.47 27.46
CA GLY A 459 16.38 -14.40 28.76
C GLY A 459 15.84 -13.35 29.76
N ARG A 460 14.80 -12.58 29.41
CA ARG A 460 14.16 -11.58 30.31
C ARG A 460 12.77 -11.96 30.79
N LEU A 461 12.20 -13.07 30.31
CA LEU A 461 10.90 -13.59 30.77
C LEU A 461 11.02 -14.74 31.77
N GLU A 462 12.23 -15.28 31.95
CA GLU A 462 12.56 -16.32 32.96
C GLU A 462 13.15 -15.76 34.26
N ARG A 463 13.09 -14.43 34.48
CA ARG A 463 13.46 -13.78 35.75
C ARG A 463 12.30 -13.02 36.37
#